data_AF-A0A4R5H7X7-F1
#
_entry.id   AF-A0A4R5H7X7-F1
#
_cell.length_a   1.000
_cell.length_b   1.000
_cell.length_c   1.000
_cell.angle_alpha   90.00
_cell.angle_beta   90.00
_cell.angle_gamma   90.00
#
_symmetry.space_group_name_H-M   'P 1'
#
loop_
_entity.id
_entity.type
_entity.pdbx_description
1 polymer ?
#
loop_
_entity_poly.entity_id
_entity_poly.type
_entity_poly.pdbx_seq_one_letter_code
_entity_poly.pdbx_strand_id
1 'polypeptide(L)'
;MSPEIIGVCIGIAFIFPTIYILRKTKLEAHAWPAFLVTLPIYYMLFGLLAFDLSAITKELLYGLPFIASGLLVWKIKNRTTLMIIAIGWLAHGFYDYYHDVLFINPGVFSWYPAFCAFVDIVVGLYLLKHLNQQPFTTSNTEYVEKI
;
A
#
# COMPACT_ATOMS: atom_id res chain seq x y z
N MET A 1 0.97 3.50 26.76
CA MET A 1 0.51 4.12 25.49
C MET A 1 -0.54 3.21 24.91
N SER A 2 -1.62 3.76 24.34
CA SER A 2 -2.62 2.93 23.67
C SER A 2 -2.03 2.30 22.40
N PRO A 3 -2.50 1.11 21.96
CA PRO A 3 -1.99 0.44 20.76
C PRO A 3 -1.99 1.33 19.52
N GLU A 4 -2.96 2.23 19.40
CA GLU A 4 -3.12 3.15 18.27
C GLU A 4 -1.97 4.16 18.23
N ILE A 5 -1.61 4.74 19.37
CA ILE A 5 -0.47 5.69 19.46
C ILE A 5 0.83 4.97 19.11
N ILE A 6 1.00 3.73 19.56
CA ILE A 6 2.17 2.91 19.20
C ILE A 6 2.21 2.69 17.68
N GLY A 7 1.08 2.30 17.08
CA GLY A 7 0.95 2.11 15.63
C GLY A 7 1.32 3.36 14.84
N VAL A 8 0.79 4.53 15.23
CA VAL A 8 1.11 5.81 14.58
C VAL A 8 2.58 6.17 14.72
N CYS A 9 3.18 5.99 15.91
CA CYS A 9 4.61 6.26 16.12
C CYS A 9 5.49 5.37 15.22
N ILE A 10 5.17 4.08 15.13
CA ILE A 10 5.87 3.14 14.22
C ILE A 10 5.64 3.58 12.77
N GLY A 11 4.42 4.00 12.42
CA GLY A 11 4.04 4.46 11.08
C GLY A 11 4.88 5.65 10.66
N ILE A 12 5.03 6.66 11.51
CA ILE A 12 5.90 7.83 11.31
C ILE A 12 7.35 7.39 11.11
N ALA A 13 7.88 6.56 12.00
CA ALA A 13 9.26 6.08 11.94
C ALA A 13 9.53 5.27 10.67
N PHE A 14 8.52 4.59 10.12
CA PHE A 14 8.61 3.78 8.92
C PHE A 14 8.46 4.59 7.62
N ILE A 15 7.41 5.43 7.51
CA ILE A 15 7.00 5.97 6.21
C ILE A 15 7.90 7.09 5.71
N PHE A 16 8.34 8.01 6.58
CA PHE A 16 9.15 9.15 6.14
C PHE A 16 10.53 8.71 5.62
N PRO A 17 11.27 7.81 6.29
CA PRO A 17 12.49 7.25 5.72
C PRO A 17 12.23 6.48 4.42
N THR A 18 11.13 5.73 4.34
CA THR A 18 10.76 4.97 3.13
C THR A 18 10.56 5.89 1.94
N ILE A 19 9.76 6.97 2.09
CA ILE A 19 9.58 7.99 1.04
C ILE A 19 10.93 8.60 0.66
N TYR A 20 11.75 8.99 1.64
CA TYR A 20 13.06 9.59 1.37
C TYR A 20 13.98 8.66 0.55
N ILE A 21 14.06 7.38 0.93
CA ILE A 21 14.89 6.38 0.24
C ILE A 21 14.36 6.13 -1.16
N LEU A 22 13.05 5.91 -1.33
CA LEU A 22 12.45 5.60 -2.63
C LEU A 22 12.59 6.77 -3.63
N ARG A 23 12.48 8.01 -3.15
CA ARG A 23 12.76 9.20 -3.95
C ARG A 23 14.23 9.26 -4.38
N LYS A 24 15.15 9.00 -3.46
CA LYS A 24 16.60 9.02 -3.74
C LYS A 24 17.00 7.94 -4.75
N THR A 25 16.41 6.76 -4.65
CA THR A 25 16.70 5.61 -5.53
C THR A 25 15.87 5.61 -6.81
N LYS A 26 14.90 6.52 -6.96
CA LYS A 26 13.96 6.61 -8.10
C LYS A 26 13.12 5.34 -8.31
N LEU A 27 12.84 4.59 -7.24
CA LEU A 27 12.10 3.32 -7.29
C LEU A 27 10.59 3.45 -7.00
N GLU A 28 10.10 4.67 -6.76
CA GLU A 28 8.70 4.97 -6.41
C GLU A 28 7.69 4.30 -7.34
N ALA A 29 7.95 4.32 -8.65
CA ALA A 29 7.08 3.76 -9.69
C ALA A 29 6.80 2.27 -9.58
N HIS A 30 7.72 1.55 -8.95
CA HIS A 30 7.65 0.12 -8.77
C HIS A 30 7.25 -0.22 -7.34
N ALA A 31 7.77 0.52 -6.36
CA ALA A 31 7.57 0.25 -4.95
C ALA A 31 6.12 0.50 -4.49
N TRP A 32 5.49 1.61 -4.88
CA TRP A 32 4.14 1.92 -4.39
C TRP A 32 3.07 0.93 -4.86
N PRO A 33 3.08 0.46 -6.13
CA PRO A 33 2.20 -0.63 -6.56
C PRO A 33 2.56 -1.96 -5.90
N ALA A 34 3.85 -2.26 -5.74
CA ALA A 34 4.31 -3.49 -5.08
C ALA A 34 3.79 -3.59 -3.64
N PHE A 35 3.97 -2.53 -2.87
CA PHE A 35 3.56 -2.49 -1.47
C PHE A 35 2.05 -2.63 -1.32
N LEU A 36 1.25 -1.99 -2.17
CA LEU A 36 -0.21 -2.15 -2.15
C LEU A 36 -0.64 -3.61 -2.36
N VAL A 37 0.05 -4.36 -3.23
CA VAL A 37 -0.19 -5.81 -3.42
C VAL A 37 0.15 -6.60 -2.16
N THR A 38 1.18 -6.20 -1.41
CA THR A 38 1.63 -6.94 -0.22
C THR A 38 0.74 -6.76 1.00
N LEU A 39 -0.05 -5.68 1.10
CA LEU A 39 -0.90 -5.41 2.27
C LEU A 39 -1.86 -6.58 2.59
N PRO A 40 -2.72 -7.05 1.67
CA PRO A 40 -3.60 -8.18 1.94
C PRO A 40 -2.83 -9.49 2.18
N ILE A 41 -1.59 -9.62 1.69
CA ILE A 41 -0.75 -10.78 1.97
C ILE A 41 -0.35 -10.81 3.44
N TYR A 42 0.02 -9.68 4.04
CA TYR A 42 0.30 -9.61 5.47
C TYR A 42 -0.94 -9.94 6.32
N TYR A 43 -2.11 -9.44 5.93
CA TYR A 43 -3.37 -9.76 6.60
C TYR A 43 -3.71 -11.26 6.52
N MET A 44 -3.50 -11.91 5.38
CA MET A 44 -3.61 -13.37 5.27
C MET A 44 -2.59 -14.10 6.16
N LEU A 45 -1.36 -13.59 6.28
CA LEU A 45 -0.36 -14.15 7.18
C LEU A 45 -0.76 -14.02 8.66
N PHE A 46 -1.44 -12.94 9.06
CA PHE A 46 -2.04 -12.84 10.39
C PHE A 46 -3.11 -13.91 10.59
N GLY A 47 -3.98 -14.15 9.60
CA GLY A 47 -4.95 -15.25 9.67
C GLY A 47 -4.26 -16.61 9.83
N LEU A 48 -3.13 -16.82 9.14
CA LEU A 48 -2.31 -18.02 9.29
C LEU A 48 -1.71 -18.16 10.69
N LEU A 49 -1.20 -17.06 11.29
CA LEU A 49 -0.68 -17.05 12.66
C LEU A 49 -1.75 -17.44 13.69
N ALA A 50 -3.01 -17.12 13.42
CA ALA A 50 -4.14 -17.51 14.25
C ALA A 50 -4.77 -18.86 13.88
N PHE A 51 -4.22 -19.57 12.87
CA PHE A 51 -4.78 -20.80 12.31
C PHE A 51 -6.25 -20.67 11.87
N ASP A 52 -6.66 -19.47 11.42
CA ASP A 52 -8.04 -19.19 11.01
C ASP A 52 -8.16 -19.10 9.48
N LEU A 53 -8.61 -20.21 8.87
CA LEU A 53 -8.84 -20.28 7.43
C LEU A 53 -9.99 -19.37 6.97
N SER A 54 -10.99 -19.11 7.83
CA SER A 54 -12.06 -18.18 7.49
C SER A 54 -11.54 -16.75 7.43
N ALA A 55 -10.62 -16.36 8.31
CA ALA A 55 -9.96 -15.06 8.23
C ALA A 55 -9.15 -14.96 6.93
N ILE A 56 -8.28 -15.94 6.64
CA ILE A 56 -7.45 -15.95 5.41
C ILE A 56 -8.30 -15.78 4.14
N THR A 57 -9.41 -16.52 4.02
CA THR A 57 -10.27 -16.45 2.84
C THR A 57 -10.97 -15.10 2.69
N LYS A 58 -11.39 -14.48 3.80
CA LYS A 58 -11.96 -13.13 3.81
C LYS A 58 -10.91 -12.07 3.46
N GLU A 59 -9.71 -12.16 4.03
CA GLU A 59 -8.60 -11.26 3.70
C GLU A 59 -8.22 -11.33 2.22
N LEU A 60 -8.23 -12.52 1.63
CA LEU A 60 -8.06 -12.67 0.18
C LEU A 60 -9.19 -11.96 -0.56
N LEU A 61 -10.45 -12.27 -0.22
CA LEU A 61 -11.64 -11.74 -0.91
C LEU A 61 -11.67 -10.20 -0.90
N TYR A 62 -11.52 -9.58 0.27
CA TYR A 62 -11.50 -8.13 0.42
C TYR A 62 -10.17 -7.51 -0.05
N GLY A 63 -9.08 -8.30 -0.09
CA GLY A 63 -7.78 -7.92 -0.60
C GLY A 63 -7.68 -7.85 -2.13
N LEU A 64 -8.56 -8.54 -2.86
CA LEU A 64 -8.52 -8.64 -4.33
C LEU A 64 -8.47 -7.28 -5.05
N PRO A 65 -9.25 -6.25 -4.67
CA PRO A 65 -9.18 -4.94 -5.33
C PRO A 65 -7.81 -4.27 -5.20
N PHE A 66 -7.13 -4.44 -4.06
CA PHE A 66 -5.79 -3.88 -3.81
C PHE A 66 -4.71 -4.62 -4.60
N ILE A 67 -4.79 -5.94 -4.66
CA ILE A 67 -3.91 -6.77 -5.50
C ILE A 67 -4.10 -6.40 -6.98
N ALA A 68 -5.35 -6.35 -7.44
CA ALA A 68 -5.66 -6.06 -8.84
C ALA A 68 -5.20 -4.65 -9.25
N SER A 69 -5.47 -3.64 -8.42
CA SER A 69 -5.03 -2.26 -8.68
C SER A 69 -3.51 -2.14 -8.66
N GLY A 70 -2.82 -2.75 -7.68
CA GLY A 70 -1.36 -2.75 -7.64
C GLY A 70 -0.73 -3.41 -8.86
N LEU A 71 -1.21 -4.58 -9.29
CA LEU A 71 -0.73 -5.26 -10.50
C LEU A 71 -1.02 -4.47 -11.79
N LEU A 72 -2.21 -3.86 -11.89
CA LEU A 72 -2.60 -3.02 -13.02
C LEU A 72 -1.63 -1.84 -13.19
N VAL A 73 -1.33 -1.15 -12.09
CA VAL A 73 -0.47 0.04 -12.08
C VAL A 73 0.99 -0.34 -12.29
N TRP A 74 1.42 -1.48 -11.75
CA TRP A 74 2.76 -2.01 -12.02
C TRP A 74 2.97 -2.20 -13.52
N LYS A 75 1.97 -2.75 -14.22
CA LYS A 75 2.04 -3.01 -15.67
C LYS A 75 1.89 -1.74 -16.51
N ILE A 76 0.96 -0.87 -16.13
CA ILE A 76 0.59 0.33 -16.91
C ILE A 76 0.89 1.55 -16.05
N LYS A 77 1.94 2.30 -16.40
CA LYS A 77 2.44 3.44 -15.62
C LYS A 77 2.11 4.76 -16.30
N ASN A 78 0.85 5.15 -16.25
CA ASN A 78 0.37 6.43 -16.79
C ASN A 78 -0.29 7.25 -15.68
N ARG A 79 -0.62 8.50 -15.98
CA ARG A 79 -1.22 9.42 -15.01
C ARG A 79 -2.49 8.88 -14.36
N THR A 80 -3.34 8.24 -15.16
CA THR A 80 -4.61 7.67 -14.69
C THR A 80 -4.37 6.52 -13.71
N THR A 81 -3.44 5.62 -14.00
CA THR A 81 -3.13 4.49 -13.11
C THR A 81 -2.47 4.96 -11.81
N LEU A 82 -1.75 6.07 -11.82
CA LEU A 82 -1.23 6.68 -10.59
C LEU A 82 -2.32 7.31 -9.72
N MET A 83 -3.39 7.84 -10.33
CA MET A 83 -4.56 8.23 -9.54
C MET A 83 -5.22 7.00 -8.92
N ILE A 84 -5.32 5.90 -9.67
CA ILE A 84 -5.86 4.63 -9.17
C ILE A 84 -5.04 4.13 -7.98
N ILE A 85 -3.70 4.12 -8.07
CA ILE A 85 -2.88 3.63 -6.95
C ILE A 85 -3.00 4.53 -5.72
N ALA A 86 -3.01 5.85 -5.90
CA ALA A 86 -3.18 6.79 -4.79
C ALA A 86 -4.53 6.61 -4.08
N ILE A 87 -5.61 6.46 -4.85
CA ILE A 87 -6.94 6.14 -4.31
C ILE A 87 -6.96 4.76 -3.65
N GLY A 88 -6.28 3.77 -4.24
CA GLY A 88 -6.16 2.42 -3.68
C GLY A 88 -5.53 2.41 -2.29
N TRP A 89 -4.45 3.19 -2.10
CA TRP A 89 -3.85 3.39 -0.78
C TRP A 89 -4.83 4.03 0.20
N LEU A 90 -5.49 5.13 -0.17
CA LEU A 90 -6.47 5.77 0.72
C LEU A 90 -7.63 4.82 1.07
N ALA A 91 -8.15 4.09 0.08
CA ALA A 91 -9.22 3.12 0.27
C ALA A 91 -8.79 1.98 1.20
N HIS A 92 -7.52 1.54 1.13
CA HIS A 92 -6.98 0.55 2.06
C HIS A 92 -6.94 1.09 3.49
N GLY A 93 -6.47 2.33 3.69
CA GLY A 93 -6.47 2.94 5.02
C GLY A 93 -7.87 3.07 5.62
N PHE A 94 -8.89 3.31 4.79
CA PHE A 94 -10.30 3.23 5.22
C PHE A 94 -10.75 1.79 5.51
N TYR A 95 -10.36 0.82 4.69
CA TYR A 95 -10.66 -0.59 4.92
C TYR A 95 -10.13 -1.05 6.29
N ASP A 96 -8.89 -0.68 6.64
CA ASP A 96 -8.29 -1.02 7.93
C ASP A 96 -9.05 -0.43 9.12
N TYR A 97 -9.63 0.75 8.97
CA TYR A 97 -10.47 1.35 10.01
C TYR A 97 -11.80 0.59 10.21
N TYR A 98 -12.37 0.03 9.15
CA TYR A 98 -13.62 -0.72 9.18
C TYR A 98 -13.43 -2.25 9.20
N HIS A 99 -12.18 -2.72 9.30
CA HIS A 99 -11.82 -4.13 9.17
C HIS A 99 -12.62 -5.00 10.15
N ASP A 100 -12.60 -4.64 11.43
CA ASP A 100 -13.30 -5.35 12.49
C ASP A 100 -14.84 -5.35 12.33
N VAL A 101 -15.41 -4.40 11.57
CA VAL A 101 -16.84 -4.36 11.25
C VAL A 101 -17.18 -5.39 10.16
N LEU A 102 -16.26 -5.63 9.23
CA LEU A 102 -16.44 -6.61 8.16
C LEU A 102 -16.24 -8.04 8.68
N PHE A 103 -15.16 -8.27 9.43
CA PHE A 103 -14.86 -9.53 10.12
C PHE A 103 -13.68 -9.36 11.07
N ILE A 104 -13.57 -10.24 12.05
CA ILE A 104 -12.44 -10.26 12.98
C ILE A 104 -11.34 -11.17 12.44
N ASN A 105 -10.10 -10.68 12.42
CA ASN A 105 -8.90 -11.49 12.21
C ASN A 105 -8.07 -11.54 13.51
N PRO A 106 -8.16 -12.64 14.29
CA PRO A 106 -7.56 -12.72 15.61
C PRO A 106 -6.03 -12.69 15.62
N GLY A 107 -5.37 -12.85 14.45
CA GLY A 107 -3.92 -12.78 14.35
C GLY A 107 -3.37 -11.37 14.16
N VAL A 108 -4.23 -10.37 13.93
CA VAL A 108 -3.81 -8.98 13.74
C VAL A 108 -3.42 -8.40 15.09
N PHE A 109 -2.21 -7.85 15.18
CA PHE A 109 -1.77 -7.15 16.37
C PHE A 109 -2.55 -5.85 16.56
N SER A 110 -2.94 -5.54 17.79
CA SER A 110 -3.80 -4.37 18.09
C SER A 110 -3.25 -3.00 17.65
N TRP A 111 -1.94 -2.86 17.44
CA TRP A 111 -1.32 -1.62 16.94
C TRP A 111 -1.22 -1.56 15.41
N TYR A 112 -1.38 -2.70 14.71
CA TYR A 112 -1.13 -2.82 13.28
C TYR A 112 -2.14 -2.04 12.41
N PRO A 113 -3.45 -2.04 12.69
CA PRO A 113 -4.41 -1.27 11.89
C PRO A 113 -4.11 0.23 11.90
N ALA A 114 -3.76 0.77 13.08
CA ALA A 114 -3.39 2.18 13.20
C ALA A 114 -2.08 2.52 12.47
N PHE A 115 -1.11 1.60 12.51
CA PHE A 115 0.12 1.72 11.72
C PHE A 115 -0.17 1.77 10.22
N CYS A 116 -0.93 0.79 9.71
CA CYS A 116 -1.20 0.66 8.29
C CYS A 116 -2.06 1.81 7.78
N ALA A 117 -3.16 2.15 8.46
CA ALA A 117 -4.00 3.29 8.11
C ALA A 117 -3.21 4.62 8.04
N PHE A 118 -2.29 4.84 8.97
CA PHE A 118 -1.43 6.04 8.93
C PHE A 118 -0.52 6.04 7.70
N VAL A 119 0.17 4.92 7.45
CA VAL A 119 1.04 4.75 6.27
C VAL A 119 0.23 4.98 4.98
N ASP A 120 -0.94 4.38 4.89
CA ASP A 120 -1.82 4.42 3.73
C ASP A 120 -2.29 5.83 3.39
N ILE A 121 -2.72 6.58 4.41
CA ILE A 121 -3.14 7.97 4.27
C ILE A 121 -1.95 8.82 3.80
N VAL A 122 -0.79 8.67 4.43
CA VAL A 122 0.42 9.45 4.07
C VAL A 122 0.84 9.14 2.63
N VAL A 123 0.89 7.87 2.22
CA VAL A 123 1.26 7.47 0.86
C VAL A 123 0.24 7.95 -0.16
N GLY A 124 -1.05 7.76 0.10
CA GLY A 124 -2.12 8.20 -0.80
C GLY A 124 -2.08 9.70 -1.04
N LEU A 125 -1.98 10.50 0.03
CA LEU A 125 -1.86 11.96 -0.07
C LEU A 125 -0.56 12.40 -0.74
N TYR A 126 0.56 11.72 -0.43
CA TYR A 126 1.85 11.97 -1.05
C TYR A 126 1.77 11.76 -2.57
N LEU A 127 1.20 10.65 -3.02
CA LEU A 127 1.05 10.34 -4.44
C LEU A 127 0.15 11.34 -5.13
N LEU A 128 -1.02 11.68 -4.56
CA LEU A 128 -1.94 12.69 -5.09
C LEU A 128 -1.25 14.04 -5.30
N LYS A 129 -0.44 14.48 -4.34
CA LYS A 129 0.32 15.74 -4.43
C LYS A 129 1.38 15.71 -5.53
N HIS A 130 1.97 14.55 -5.83
CA HIS A 130 3.08 14.42 -6.78
C HIS A 130 2.67 13.83 -8.13
N LEU A 131 1.37 13.65 -8.42
CA LEU A 131 0.88 13.13 -9.70
C LEU A 131 1.43 13.88 -10.93
N ASN A 132 1.70 15.18 -10.78
CA ASN A 132 2.14 16.05 -11.87
C ASN A 132 3.67 16.22 -11.97
N GLN A 133 4.41 15.76 -10.95
CA GLN A 133 5.86 15.97 -10.84
C GLN A 133 6.67 14.73 -11.24
N GLN A 134 6.00 13.62 -11.48
CA GLN A 134 6.65 12.35 -11.69
C GLN A 134 6.83 12.11 -13.20
N PRO A 135 8.07 12.08 -13.72
CA PRO A 135 8.33 11.49 -15.00
C PRO A 135 8.21 9.97 -14.85
N PHE A 136 6.96 9.47 -14.74
CA PHE A 136 6.67 8.03 -14.84
C PHE A 136 6.77 7.52 -16.28
N THR A 137 7.25 8.36 -17.20
CA THR A 137 7.74 7.93 -18.49
C THR A 137 8.88 6.96 -18.27
N THR A 138 8.66 5.71 -18.65
CA THR A 138 9.73 4.77 -18.97
C THR A 138 10.77 5.51 -19.79
N SER A 139 12.01 5.56 -19.30
CA SER A 139 13.18 6.00 -20.06
C SER A 139 13.53 4.98 -21.16
N ASN A 140 12.56 4.61 -22.01
CA ASN A 140 12.70 3.60 -23.05
C ASN A 140 12.72 4.19 -24.46
N THR A 141 12.76 5.51 -24.62
CA THR A 141 12.86 6.15 -25.95
C THR A 141 14.22 6.79 -26.24
N GLU A 142 15.18 6.83 -25.32
CA GLU A 142 16.51 7.42 -25.59
C GLU A 142 17.59 6.42 -26.02
N TYR A 143 17.37 5.11 -25.89
CA TYR A 143 18.36 4.09 -26.27
C TYR A 143 18.17 3.48 -27.67
N VAL A 144 17.02 3.72 -28.33
CA VAL A 144 16.73 3.12 -29.65
C VAL A 144 17.10 4.05 -30.81
N GLU A 145 17.36 5.34 -30.59
CA GLU A 145 17.80 6.28 -31.64
C GLU A 145 19.33 6.41 -31.79
N LYS A 146 20.11 5.55 -31.12
CA LYS A 146 21.58 5.57 -31.18
C LYS A 146 22.23 4.25 -31.62
N ILE A 147 21.53 3.42 -32.38
CA ILE A 147 22.10 2.26 -33.07
C ILE A 147 21.73 2.31 -34.54
#